data_AF-A0A3A8JZ43-F1
#
_entry.id   AF-A0A3A8JZ43-F1
#
_cell.length_a   1.000
_cell.length_b   1.000
_cell.length_c   1.000
_cell.angle_alpha   90.00
_cell.angle_beta   90.00
_cell.angle_gamma   90.00
#
_symmetry.space_group_name_H-M   'P 1'
#
loop_
_entity.id
_entity.type
_entity.pdbx_description
1 polymer ?
#
loop_
_entity_poly.entity_id
_entity_poly.type
_entity_poly.pdbx_seq_one_letter_code
_entity_poly.pdbx_strand_id
1 'polypeptide(L)'
;MARSMSLAGRLRPCDVVVLDNLSAHQRPAVETLIRSRKAHLLFLLPDRSDFNPIEACWLRVKTRLWAIGTRIHAALIQAMREALSTVRPEDAVAWFSCCGYPSQSS
;
A
#
# COMPACT_ATOMS: atom_id res chain seq x y z
N MET A 1 15.00 20.27 2.49
CA MET A 1 13.93 19.65 3.30
C MET A 1 13.15 18.68 2.42
N ALA A 2 13.18 17.38 2.68
CA ALA A 2 12.31 16.44 1.97
C ALA A 2 10.87 16.72 2.41
N ARG A 3 10.00 17.16 1.49
CA ARG A 3 8.56 17.29 1.77
C ARG A 3 8.08 15.90 2.15
N SER A 4 7.61 15.74 3.38
CA SER A 4 6.93 14.51 3.81
C SER A 4 5.71 14.34 2.90
N MET A 5 5.81 13.43 1.93
CA MET A 5 4.74 13.15 0.97
C MET A 5 3.69 12.31 1.69
N SER A 6 2.64 12.95 2.19
CA SER A 6 1.48 12.23 2.72
C SER A 6 0.63 11.69 1.56
N LEU A 7 0.02 10.51 1.74
CA LEU A 7 -0.89 9.91 0.77
C LEU A 7 -2.03 10.88 0.41
N ALA A 8 -2.66 11.48 1.43
CA ALA A 8 -3.73 12.45 1.24
C ALA A 8 -3.31 13.61 0.31
N GLY A 9 -2.05 14.05 0.39
CA GLY A 9 -1.47 15.07 -0.50
C GLY A 9 -1.53 14.73 -1.99
N ARG A 10 -1.54 13.43 -2.32
CA ARG A 10 -1.44 12.89 -3.68
C ARG A 10 -2.77 12.41 -4.26
N LEU A 11 -3.84 12.36 -3.46
CA LEU A 11 -5.16 11.94 -3.91
C LEU A 11 -5.77 12.99 -4.84
N ARG A 12 -6.38 12.50 -5.91
CA ARG A 12 -7.20 13.26 -6.85
C ARG A 12 -8.69 13.00 -6.58
N PRO A 13 -9.58 13.89 -7.02
CA PRO A 13 -11.01 13.60 -7.01
C PRO A 13 -11.31 12.26 -7.69
N CYS A 14 -12.23 11.49 -7.11
CA CYS A 14 -12.64 10.16 -7.55
C CYS A 14 -11.60 9.04 -7.39
N ASP A 15 -10.39 9.30 -6.87
CA ASP A 15 -9.50 8.21 -6.46
C ASP A 15 -10.19 7.36 -5.36
N VAL A 16 -9.90 6.06 -5.34
CA VAL A 16 -10.43 5.12 -4.35
C VAL A 16 -9.27 4.62 -3.48
N VAL A 17 -9.38 4.82 -2.17
CA VAL A 17 -8.46 4.27 -1.18
C VAL A 17 -9.08 3.00 -0.61
N VAL A 18 -8.45 1.86 -0.85
CA VAL A 18 -8.84 0.56 -0.27
C VAL A 18 -7.96 0.31 0.96
N LEU A 19 -8.58 0.04 2.11
CA LEU A 19 -7.89 -0.29 3.35
C LEU A 19 -8.34 -1.65 3.86
N ASP A 20 -7.40 -2.37 4.49
CA ASP A 20 -7.73 -3.53 5.30
C ASP A 20 -8.64 -3.14 6.47
N ASN A 21 -9.48 -4.09 6.93
CA ASN A 21 -10.50 -3.86 7.95
C ASN A 21 -9.95 -3.81 9.40
N LEU A 22 -8.64 -3.75 9.60
CA LEU A 22 -8.04 -3.59 10.91
C LEU A 22 -8.57 -2.35 11.65
N SER A 23 -8.92 -2.50 12.93
CA SER A 23 -9.45 -1.43 13.77
C SER A 23 -8.54 -0.19 13.86
N ALA A 24 -7.23 -0.37 13.66
CA ALA A 24 -6.26 0.72 13.57
C ALA A 24 -6.52 1.67 12.38
N HIS A 25 -7.12 1.19 11.30
CA HIS A 25 -7.44 1.99 10.11
C HIS A 25 -8.79 2.72 10.20
N GLN A 26 -9.67 2.31 11.11
CA GLN A 26 -11.01 2.86 11.28
C GLN A 26 -11.02 4.13 12.15
N ARG A 27 -10.08 5.04 11.91
CA ARG A 27 -9.98 6.31 12.64
C ARG A 27 -10.79 7.38 11.89
N PRO A 28 -11.69 8.11 12.55
CA PRO A 28 -12.49 9.17 11.90
C PRO A 28 -11.64 10.19 11.13
N ALA A 29 -10.45 10.52 11.65
CA ALA A 29 -9.51 11.41 11.00
C ALA A 29 -9.04 10.93 9.61
N VAL A 30 -8.89 9.61 9.40
CA VAL A 30 -8.48 9.03 8.12
C VAL A 30 -9.57 9.27 7.08
N GLU A 31 -10.83 8.99 7.43
CA GLU A 31 -11.98 9.21 6.56
C GLU A 31 -12.13 10.70 6.21
N THR A 32 -12.04 11.60 7.20
CA THR A 32 -12.09 13.04 6.97
C THR A 32 -11.00 13.50 5.99
N LEU A 33 -9.76 13.04 6.19
CA LEU A 33 -8.64 13.41 5.33
C LEU A 33 -8.84 12.94 3.89
N ILE A 34 -9.29 11.70 3.68
CA ILE A 34 -9.53 11.16 2.33
C ILE A 34 -10.70 11.89 1.66
N ARG A 35 -11.84 12.03 2.35
CA ARG A 35 -13.03 12.70 1.79
C ARG A 35 -12.78 14.18 1.47
N SER A 36 -11.94 14.88 2.25
CA SER A 36 -11.54 16.26 1.93
C SER A 36 -10.85 16.41 0.58
N ARG A 37 -10.30 15.32 0.03
CA ARG A 37 -9.70 15.27 -1.31
C ARG A 37 -10.69 14.90 -2.41
N LYS A 38 -11.98 14.77 -2.08
CA LYS A 38 -13.03 14.24 -2.97
C LYS A 38 -12.73 12.81 -3.44
N ALA A 39 -12.00 12.05 -2.64
CA ALA A 39 -11.69 10.65 -2.85
C ALA A 39 -12.64 9.75 -2.04
N HIS A 40 -12.75 8.49 -2.44
CA HIS A 40 -13.56 7.47 -1.77
C HIS A 40 -12.69 6.61 -0.85
N LEU A 41 -13.27 6.17 0.27
CA LEU A 41 -12.64 5.22 1.18
C LEU A 41 -13.46 3.94 1.20
N LEU A 42 -12.82 2.80 0.97
CA LEU A 42 -13.41 1.47 1.04
C LEU A 42 -12.61 0.61 2.03
N PHE A 43 -13.32 -0.06 2.93
CA PHE A 43 -12.74 -1.11 3.75
C PHE A 43 -13.02 -2.46 3.12
N LEU A 44 -12.02 -3.33 3.10
CA LEU A 44 -12.20 -4.72 2.72
C LEU A 44 -13.12 -5.42 3.74
N LEU A 45 -13.83 -6.46 3.28
CA LEU A 45 -14.53 -7.34 4.22
C LEU A 45 -13.49 -8.13 5.05
N PRO A 46 -13.85 -8.55 6.27
CA PRO A 46 -13.01 -9.49 7.04
C PRO A 46 -12.59 -10.69 6.17
N ASP A 47 -11.34 -11.12 6.33
CA ASP A 47 -10.76 -12.31 5.69
C ASP A 47 -10.74 -12.28 4.14
N ARG A 48 -10.97 -11.11 3.51
CA ARG A 48 -10.85 -10.92 2.05
C ARG A 48 -9.49 -10.36 1.64
N SER A 49 -8.45 -11.06 2.08
CA SER A 49 -7.06 -10.75 1.71
C SER A 49 -6.80 -10.94 0.21
N ASP A 50 -7.61 -11.75 -0.48
CA ASP A 50 -7.62 -11.93 -1.94
C ASP A 50 -7.93 -10.63 -2.71
N PHE A 51 -8.61 -9.67 -2.08
CA PHE A 51 -8.88 -8.34 -2.64
C PHE A 51 -7.87 -7.29 -2.17
N ASN A 52 -6.80 -7.66 -1.45
CA ASN A 52 -5.81 -6.71 -0.96
C ASN A 52 -4.51 -6.75 -1.78
N PRO A 53 -4.34 -5.87 -2.79
CA PRO A 53 -3.16 -5.93 -3.67
C PRO A 53 -1.84 -5.61 -2.94
N ILE A 54 -1.89 -5.03 -1.73
CA ILE A 54 -0.69 -4.78 -0.92
C ILE A 54 -0.05 -6.08 -0.39
N GLU A 55 -0.80 -7.18 -0.31
CA GLU A 55 -0.26 -8.46 0.20
C GLU A 55 0.83 -9.01 -0.70
N ALA A 56 0.65 -8.94 -2.02
CA ALA A 56 1.67 -9.35 -2.99
C ALA A 56 2.92 -8.45 -2.92
N CYS A 57 2.72 -7.15 -2.68
CA CYS A 57 3.81 -6.20 -2.43
C CYS A 57 4.61 -6.61 -1.18
N TRP A 58 3.93 -6.87 -0.06
CA TRP A 58 4.58 -7.29 1.18
C TRP A 58 5.26 -8.65 1.06
N LEU A 59 4.70 -9.59 0.30
CA LEU A 59 5.36 -10.87 0.03
C LEU A 59 6.69 -10.67 -0.70
N ARG A 60 6.74 -9.79 -1.71
CA ARG A 60 8.00 -9.44 -2.39
C ARG A 60 9.02 -8.82 -1.44
N VAL A 61 8.60 -7.82 -0.66
CA VAL A 61 9.48 -7.14 0.30
C VAL A 61 10.03 -8.14 1.33
N LYS A 62 9.15 -8.96 1.92
CA LYS A 62 9.54 -10.01 2.89
C LYS A 62 10.51 -11.02 2.28
N THR A 63 10.26 -11.46 1.05
CA THR A 63 11.15 -12.39 0.33
C THR A 63 12.56 -11.81 0.19
N ARG A 64 12.68 -10.51 -0.17
CA ARG A 64 13.99 -9.85 -0.24
C ARG A 64 14.64 -9.72 1.14
N LEU A 65 13.88 -9.38 2.18
CA LEU A 65 14.39 -9.29 3.55
C LEU A 65 14.88 -10.65 4.06
N TRP A 66 14.15 -11.74 3.79
CA TRP A 66 14.57 -13.09 4.15
C TRP A 66 15.86 -13.50 3.44
N ALA A 67 16.01 -13.15 2.17
CA ALA A 67 17.25 -13.40 1.42
C ALA A 67 18.45 -12.62 2.00
N ILE A 68 18.24 -11.40 2.51
CA ILE A 68 19.30 -10.61 3.18
C ILE A 68 19.65 -11.19 4.56
N GLY A 69 18.66 -11.67 5.32
CA GLY A 69 18.87 -12.45 6.55
C GLY A 69 19.47 -11.69 7.74
N THR A 70 19.58 -10.36 7.67
CA THR A 70 20.22 -9.57 8.74
C THR A 70 19.43 -9.57 10.05
N ARG A 71 20.15 -9.62 11.17
CA ARG A 71 19.59 -9.56 12.54
C ARG A 71 19.98 -8.29 13.30
N ILE A 72 20.66 -7.36 12.63
CA ILE A 72 21.10 -6.09 13.21
C ILE A 72 20.07 -5.02 12.85
N HIS A 73 19.54 -4.32 13.85
CA HIS A 73 18.48 -3.32 13.65
C HIS A 73 18.84 -2.25 12.61
N ALA A 74 20.03 -1.66 12.69
CA ALA A 74 20.49 -0.65 11.72
C ALA A 74 20.59 -1.22 10.29
N ALA A 75 21.07 -2.45 10.15
CA ALA A 75 21.15 -3.13 8.86
C ALA A 75 19.77 -3.52 8.33
N LEU A 76 18.81 -3.85 9.20
CA LEU A 76 17.43 -4.13 8.82
C LEU A 76 16.76 -2.91 8.21
N ILE A 77 17.00 -1.70 8.74
CA ILE A 77 16.50 -0.46 8.14
C ILE A 77 17.06 -0.27 6.72
N GLN A 78 18.34 -0.57 6.49
CA GLN A 78 18.92 -0.49 5.15
C GLN A 78 18.36 -1.56 4.21
N ALA A 79 18.22 -2.80 4.70
CA ALA A 79 17.60 -3.91 3.98
C ALA A 79 16.15 -3.60 3.59
N MET A 80 15.39 -2.90 4.46
CA MET A 80 14.03 -2.46 4.17
C MET A 80 13.98 -1.48 3.01
N ARG A 81 14.89 -0.48 2.97
CA ARG A 81 14.97 0.46 1.84
C ARG A 81 15.29 -0.28 0.55
N GLU A 82 16.25 -1.20 0.59
CA GLU A 82 16.63 -2.00 -0.56
C GLU A 82 15.46 -2.87 -1.04
N ALA A 83 14.78 -3.57 -0.14
CA ALA A 83 13.63 -4.40 -0.46
C ALA A 83 12.48 -3.59 -1.08
N LEU A 84 12.16 -2.42 -0.53
CA LEU A 84 11.14 -1.52 -1.09
C LEU A 84 11.53 -1.01 -2.48
N SER A 85 12.82 -0.80 -2.75
CA SER A 85 13.29 -0.36 -4.09
C SER A 85 13.10 -1.40 -5.19
N THR A 86 12.76 -2.65 -4.84
CA THR A 86 12.46 -3.73 -5.80
C THR A 86 11.03 -3.70 -6.34
N VAL A 87 10.16 -2.87 -5.77
CA VAL A 87 8.77 -2.73 -6.20
C VAL A 87 8.67 -1.71 -7.33
N ARG A 88 8.16 -2.13 -8.49
CA ARG A 88 8.00 -1.29 -9.67
C ARG A 88 6.53 -0.95 -9.94
N PRO A 89 6.24 0.13 -10.68
CA PRO A 89 4.87 0.48 -11.06
C PRO A 89 4.14 -0.64 -11.79
N GLU A 90 4.81 -1.35 -12.70
CA GLU A 90 4.28 -2.49 -13.43
C GLU A 90 3.87 -3.66 -12.52
N ASP A 91 4.56 -3.86 -11.39
CA ASP A 91 4.15 -4.86 -10.39
C ASP A 91 2.84 -4.48 -9.73
N ALA A 92 2.69 -3.19 -9.37
CA ALA A 92 1.45 -2.70 -8.77
C ALA A 92 0.27 -2.91 -9.72
N VAL A 93 0.42 -2.59 -11.01
CA VAL A 93 -0.63 -2.86 -12.02
C VAL A 93 -0.99 -4.35 -12.03
N ALA A 94 0.01 -5.24 -12.10
CA ALA A 94 -0.22 -6.68 -12.12
C ALA A 94 -0.92 -7.19 -10.86
N TRP A 95 -0.53 -6.72 -9.66
CA TRP A 95 -1.16 -7.14 -8.40
C TRP A 95 -2.61 -6.68 -8.27
N PHE A 96 -2.92 -5.45 -8.69
CA PHE A 96 -4.30 -4.98 -8.74
C PHE A 96 -5.14 -5.84 -9.69
N SER A 97 -4.61 -6.19 -10.87
CA SER A 97 -5.30 -7.09 -11.81
C SER A 97 -5.51 -8.50 -11.24
N CYS A 98 -4.52 -9.08 -10.53
CA CYS A 98 -4.67 -10.37 -9.86
C CYS A 98 -5.76 -10.37 -8.78
N CYS A 99 -6.01 -9.23 -8.12
CA CYS A 99 -7.08 -9.05 -7.15
C CYS A 99 -8.45 -8.73 -7.78
N GLY A 100 -8.56 -8.75 -9.12
CA GLY A 100 -9.81 -8.49 -9.84
C GLY A 100 -10.11 -7.00 -10.04
N TYR A 101 -9.16 -6.10 -9.78
CA TYR A 101 -9.33 -4.68 -10.09
C TYR A 101 -8.92 -4.40 -11.54
N PRO A 102 -9.81 -3.78 -12.35
CA PRO A 102 -9.46 -3.42 -13.71
C PRO A 102 -8.37 -2.34 -13.69
N SER A 103 -7.38 -2.48 -14.57
CA SER A 103 -6.50 -1.36 -14.91
C SER A 103 -7.34 -0.29 -15.59
N GLN A 104 -7.21 0.98 -15.20
CA GLN A 104 -7.84 2.08 -15.94
C GLN A 104 -7.37 2.03 -17.40
N SER A 105 -8.25 1.70 -18.32
CA SER A 105 -8.06 2.00 -19.74
C SER A 105 -8.01 3.52 -19.86
N SER A 106 -6.93 4.04 -20.43
CA SER A 106 -6.77 5.49 -20.70
C SER A 106 -7.82 6.02 -21.67
#